data_AF-A0A5J4P6L6-F1
#
_entry.id   AF-A0A5J4P6L6-F1
#
_cell.length_a   1.000
_cell.length_b   1.000
_cell.length_c   1.000
_cell.angle_alpha   90.00
_cell.angle_beta   90.00
_cell.angle_gamma   90.00
#
_symmetry.space_group_name_H-M   'P 1'
#
loop_
_entity.id
_entity.type
_entity.pdbx_description
1 polymer ?
#
loop_
_entity_poly.entity_id
_entity_poly.type
_entity_poly.pdbx_seq_one_letter_code
_entity_poly.pdbx_strand_id
1 'polypeptide(L)'
;PDDYRIAIPIAKKHGIEVYAWLWTMNLEHDRDIVVKEHPEWFSVNRNGESLVDKKAYVEYYKFMCPALPEVREYIKKKIIAYCEVEGLNGIAIDYHRFPDVILPTTLWAKYGIVQDREYPEWDYGYHPAMIELFKSKHGYDLRDKEDPSADEQWLQFRCDQITEVANEIAEVVHSYHKVMAASP
;
A
#
# COMPACT_ATOMS: atom_id res chain seq x y z
N PRO A 1 -2.72 5.58 17.81
CA PRO A 1 -1.54 6.43 18.16
C PRO A 1 -1.27 6.61 19.68
N ASP A 2 -2.12 6.09 20.60
CA ASP A 2 -1.92 6.32 22.04
C ASP A 2 -0.61 5.78 22.60
N ASP A 3 -0.12 4.65 22.08
CA ASP A 3 1.17 4.08 22.50
C ASP A 3 2.34 5.05 22.29
N TYR A 4 2.30 5.87 21.23
CA TYR A 4 3.31 6.90 20.98
C TYR A 4 3.26 8.02 22.02
N ARG A 5 2.07 8.39 22.50
CA ARG A 5 1.91 9.42 23.56
C ARG A 5 2.58 8.99 24.86
N ILE A 6 2.62 7.68 25.12
CA ILE A 6 3.31 7.09 26.27
C ILE A 6 4.82 6.97 26.02
N ALA A 7 5.23 6.53 24.84
CA ALA A 7 6.63 6.27 24.52
C ALA A 7 7.48 7.54 24.35
N ILE A 8 6.94 8.59 23.73
CA ILE A 8 7.68 9.81 23.38
C ILE A 8 8.32 10.50 24.60
N PRO A 9 7.60 10.75 25.73
CA PRO A 9 8.21 11.35 26.92
C PRO A 9 9.36 10.53 27.51
N ILE A 10 9.34 9.21 27.34
CA ILE A 10 10.40 8.31 27.80
C ILE A 10 11.61 8.43 26.87
N ALA A 11 11.40 8.29 25.56
CA ALA A 11 12.45 8.41 24.54
C ALA A 11 13.18 9.76 24.61
N LYS A 12 12.44 10.85 24.81
CA LYS A 12 12.99 12.21 24.96
C LYS A 12 13.96 12.34 26.13
N LYS A 13 13.74 11.65 27.26
CA LYS A 13 14.68 11.65 28.41
C LYS A 13 16.04 11.07 28.06
N HIS A 14 16.12 10.28 26.98
CA HIS A 14 17.32 9.64 26.50
C HIS A 14 17.84 10.26 25.19
N GLY A 15 17.26 11.36 24.72
CA GLY A 15 17.65 11.99 23.44
C GLY A 15 17.34 11.15 22.21
N ILE A 16 16.37 10.23 22.29
CA ILE A 16 15.98 9.35 21.18
C ILE A 16 14.81 9.99 20.42
N GLU A 17 14.96 10.08 19.10
CA GLU A 17 13.88 10.46 18.19
C GLU A 17 12.89 9.31 17.99
N VAL A 18 11.60 9.65 17.85
CA VAL A 18 10.53 8.66 17.66
C VAL A 18 9.84 8.90 16.34
N TYR A 19 9.87 7.88 15.48
CA TYR A 19 9.17 7.83 14.22
C TYR A 19 8.07 6.78 14.33
N ALA A 20 6.85 7.12 13.92
CA ALA A 20 5.77 6.14 13.90
C ALA A 20 5.86 5.27 12.66
N TRP A 21 6.03 3.96 12.86
CA TRP A 21 6.03 2.96 11.79
C TRP A 21 4.58 2.61 11.44
N LEU A 22 4.18 2.85 10.18
CA LEU A 22 2.78 2.74 9.76
C LEU A 22 2.66 1.96 8.46
N TRP A 23 1.76 0.97 8.46
CA TRP A 23 1.34 0.35 7.20
C TRP A 23 0.32 1.27 6.50
N THR A 24 0.52 1.42 5.19
CA THR A 24 -0.23 2.37 4.36
C THR A 24 -1.12 1.66 3.34
N MET A 25 -0.54 1.08 2.28
CA MET A 25 -1.35 0.39 1.27
C MET A 25 -1.92 -0.93 1.80
N ASN A 26 -1.23 -1.60 2.73
CA ASN A 26 -1.81 -2.71 3.49
C ASN A 26 -2.43 -2.24 4.81
N LEU A 27 -3.50 -2.92 5.24
CA LEU A 27 -4.15 -2.64 6.52
C LEU A 27 -3.48 -3.32 7.70
N GLU A 28 -3.41 -2.60 8.81
CA GLU A 28 -2.78 -3.04 10.06
C GLU A 28 -3.82 -3.40 11.13
N HIS A 29 -4.39 -2.40 11.82
CA HIS A 29 -5.27 -2.60 12.98
C HIS A 29 -6.76 -2.70 12.64
N ASP A 30 -7.25 -1.93 11.65
CA ASP A 30 -8.69 -1.85 11.33
C ASP A 30 -9.11 -2.78 10.18
N ARG A 31 -8.30 -3.81 9.90
CA ARG A 31 -8.43 -4.65 8.71
C ARG A 31 -9.84 -5.21 8.53
N ASP A 32 -10.37 -5.88 9.55
CA ASP A 32 -11.64 -6.58 9.45
C ASP A 32 -12.83 -5.62 9.27
N ILE A 33 -12.73 -4.42 9.83
CA ILE A 33 -13.75 -3.37 9.70
C ILE A 33 -13.73 -2.83 8.26
N VAL A 34 -12.56 -2.40 7.77
CA VAL A 34 -12.44 -1.84 6.41
C VAL A 34 -12.77 -2.88 5.35
N VAL A 35 -12.38 -4.15 5.52
CA VAL A 35 -12.76 -5.24 4.60
C VAL A 35 -14.27 -5.42 4.53
N LYS A 36 -14.96 -5.32 5.67
CA LYS A 36 -16.41 -5.48 5.75
C LYS A 36 -17.16 -4.27 5.19
N GLU A 37 -16.71 -3.07 5.50
CA GLU A 37 -17.41 -1.82 5.17
C GLU A 37 -17.09 -1.30 3.78
N HIS A 38 -15.88 -1.59 3.29
CA HIS A 38 -15.35 -1.10 2.01
C HIS A 38 -14.68 -2.19 1.17
N PRO A 39 -15.37 -3.31 0.87
CA PRO A 39 -14.79 -4.41 0.07
C PRO A 39 -14.35 -3.96 -1.33
N GLU A 40 -14.92 -2.88 -1.86
CA GLU A 40 -14.57 -2.28 -3.14
C GLU A 40 -13.21 -1.56 -3.13
N TRP A 41 -12.56 -1.38 -1.98
CA TRP A 41 -11.27 -0.70 -1.91
C TRP A 41 -10.08 -1.58 -2.26
N PHE A 42 -10.24 -2.90 -2.29
CA PHE A 42 -9.10 -3.82 -2.27
C PHE A 42 -8.53 -4.10 -3.64
N SER A 43 -7.21 -4.33 -3.67
CA SER A 43 -6.50 -4.68 -4.90
C SER A 43 -7.04 -5.97 -5.51
N VAL A 44 -7.11 -5.96 -6.84
CA VAL A 44 -7.57 -7.08 -7.67
C VAL A 44 -6.38 -7.60 -8.48
N ASN A 45 -6.25 -8.92 -8.55
CA ASN A 45 -5.21 -9.59 -9.35
C ASN A 45 -5.59 -9.65 -10.84
N ARG A 46 -4.68 -10.10 -11.70
CA ARG A 46 -4.90 -10.20 -13.14
C ARG A 46 -6.02 -11.18 -13.52
N ASN A 47 -6.39 -12.12 -12.65
CA ASN A 47 -7.56 -12.98 -12.83
C ASN A 47 -8.90 -12.28 -12.53
N GLY A 48 -8.88 -11.04 -12.05
CA GLY A 48 -10.07 -10.33 -11.60
C GLY A 48 -10.51 -10.70 -10.18
N GLU A 49 -9.65 -11.35 -9.39
CA GLU A 49 -9.97 -11.76 -8.02
C GLU A 49 -9.51 -10.70 -7.00
N SER A 50 -10.42 -10.33 -6.10
CA SER A 50 -10.16 -9.34 -5.04
C SER A 50 -9.43 -9.94 -3.84
N LEU A 51 -8.55 -9.16 -3.22
CA LEU A 51 -7.98 -9.47 -1.90
C LEU A 51 -9.01 -9.52 -0.78
N VAL A 52 -10.27 -9.12 -0.98
CA VAL A 52 -11.33 -9.39 0.01
C VAL A 52 -11.48 -10.90 0.20
N ASP A 53 -11.73 -11.62 -0.90
CA ASP A 53 -12.08 -13.04 -0.90
C ASP A 53 -10.88 -13.97 -1.05
N LYS A 54 -9.78 -13.48 -1.61
CA LYS A 54 -8.55 -14.24 -1.85
C LYS A 54 -7.41 -13.73 -0.98
N LYS A 55 -6.38 -14.56 -0.90
CA LYS A 55 -5.08 -14.18 -0.34
C LYS A 55 -4.02 -14.30 -1.41
N ALA A 56 -3.08 -13.36 -1.42
CA ALA A 56 -1.86 -13.50 -2.20
C ALA A 56 -0.99 -14.62 -1.59
N TYR A 57 -0.59 -14.45 -0.33
CA TYR A 57 0.29 -15.42 0.37
C TYR A 57 -0.18 -15.71 1.80
N VAL A 58 -0.70 -14.69 2.48
CA VAL A 58 -1.08 -14.71 3.90
C VAL A 58 -2.39 -13.98 4.09
N GLU A 59 -3.17 -14.37 5.10
CA GLU A 59 -4.53 -13.85 5.32
C GLU A 59 -4.56 -12.34 5.64
N TYR A 60 -3.48 -11.82 6.23
CA TYR A 60 -3.40 -10.42 6.64
C TYR A 60 -3.04 -9.46 5.49
N TYR A 61 -2.72 -9.96 4.29
CA TYR A 61 -2.50 -9.13 3.12
C TYR A 61 -3.84 -8.70 2.54
N LYS A 62 -4.24 -7.47 2.88
CA LYS A 62 -5.43 -6.80 2.39
C LYS A 62 -5.01 -5.43 1.89
N PHE A 63 -4.24 -5.45 0.80
CA PHE A 63 -3.76 -4.24 0.15
C PHE A 63 -4.89 -3.54 -0.58
N MET A 64 -5.00 -2.22 -0.38
CA MET A 64 -6.00 -1.36 -1.01
C MET A 64 -5.53 -0.88 -2.39
N CYS A 65 -6.45 -0.34 -3.18
CA CYS A 65 -6.22 0.17 -4.52
C CYS A 65 -5.81 1.66 -4.45
N PRO A 66 -4.61 2.04 -4.97
CA PRO A 66 -4.14 3.41 -4.90
C PRO A 66 -4.86 4.39 -5.84
N ALA A 67 -5.60 3.90 -6.84
CA ALA A 67 -6.35 4.77 -7.76
C ALA A 67 -7.66 5.31 -7.17
N LEU A 68 -8.12 4.79 -6.02
CA LEU A 68 -9.36 5.23 -5.40
C LEU A 68 -9.12 6.45 -4.50
N PRO A 69 -9.76 7.61 -4.78
CA PRO A 69 -9.62 8.79 -3.93
C PRO A 69 -9.97 8.53 -2.46
N GLU A 70 -10.98 7.69 -2.21
CA GLU A 70 -11.44 7.33 -0.87
C GLU A 70 -10.35 6.59 -0.06
N VAL A 71 -9.58 5.72 -0.72
CA VAL A 71 -8.42 5.03 -0.11
C VAL A 71 -7.33 6.04 0.24
N ARG A 72 -7.02 6.97 -0.68
CA ARG A 72 -6.01 8.01 -0.44
C ARG A 72 -6.42 8.91 0.74
N GLU A 73 -7.69 9.32 0.80
CA GLU A 73 -8.24 10.09 1.92
C GLU A 73 -8.21 9.31 3.25
N TYR A 74 -8.55 8.02 3.23
CA TYR A 74 -8.46 7.16 4.41
C TYR A 74 -7.02 7.10 4.96
N ILE A 75 -6.03 6.89 4.09
CA ILE A 75 -4.63 6.88 4.47
C ILE A 75 -4.21 8.24 5.04
N LYS A 76 -4.55 9.35 4.36
CA LYS A 76 -4.22 10.71 4.85
C LYS A 76 -4.80 11.00 6.22
N LYS A 77 -6.05 10.62 6.49
CA LYS A 77 -6.66 10.77 7.81
C LYS A 77 -5.90 9.99 8.89
N LYS A 78 -5.46 8.77 8.59
CA LYS A 78 -4.60 7.99 9.50
C LYS A 78 -3.30 8.75 9.76
N ILE A 79 -2.60 9.22 8.72
CA ILE A 79 -1.35 9.98 8.86
C ILE A 79 -1.53 11.24 9.69
N ILE A 80 -2.58 12.03 9.45
CA ILE A 80 -2.92 13.23 10.23
C ILE A 80 -3.02 12.90 11.72
N ALA A 81 -3.75 11.84 12.09
CA ALA A 81 -3.93 11.46 13.48
C ALA A 81 -2.61 11.10 14.20
N TYR A 82 -1.59 10.61 13.47
CA TYR A 82 -0.24 10.41 14.00
C TYR A 82 0.57 11.71 14.02
N CYS A 83 0.45 12.55 13.01
CA CYS A 83 1.12 13.85 12.96
C CYS A 83 0.65 14.80 14.08
N GLU A 84 -0.58 14.67 14.56
CA GLU A 84 -1.10 15.43 15.70
C GLU A 84 -0.52 14.98 17.06
N VAL A 85 0.23 13.88 17.11
CA VAL A 85 0.89 13.43 18.34
C VAL A 85 2.05 14.38 18.67
N GLU A 86 1.92 15.08 19.81
CA GLU A 86 2.93 15.99 20.30
C GLU A 86 4.27 15.28 20.53
N GLY A 87 5.35 15.87 20.00
CA GLY A 87 6.70 15.37 20.18
C GLY A 87 7.10 14.19 19.30
N LEU A 88 6.23 13.69 18.42
CA LEU A 88 6.60 12.72 17.39
C LEU A 88 7.50 13.40 16.35
N ASN A 89 8.64 12.79 15.99
CA ASN A 89 9.60 13.36 15.04
C ASN A 89 9.17 13.15 13.58
N GLY A 90 8.56 12.00 13.30
CA GLY A 90 8.29 11.62 11.92
C GLY A 90 7.38 10.40 11.77
N ILE A 91 7.17 10.06 10.51
CA ILE A 91 6.44 8.86 10.08
C ILE A 91 7.38 8.03 9.22
N ALA A 92 7.49 6.74 9.51
CA ALA A 92 8.13 5.74 8.67
C ALA A 92 7.06 4.87 8.00
N ILE A 93 6.84 5.04 6.71
CA ILE A 93 5.85 4.24 5.98
C ILE A 93 6.39 2.85 5.65
N ASP A 94 5.50 1.86 5.65
CA ASP A 94 5.77 0.50 5.22
C ASP A 94 4.54 -0.08 4.52
N TYR A 95 4.72 -1.24 3.89
CA TYR A 95 3.75 -1.92 3.05
C TYR A 95 3.14 -0.96 2.02
N HIS A 96 3.95 -0.02 1.53
CA HIS A 96 3.57 1.01 0.57
C HIS A 96 3.83 0.53 -0.86
N ARG A 97 3.15 -0.55 -1.24
CA ARG A 97 3.35 -1.26 -2.51
C ARG A 97 2.13 -2.11 -2.85
N PHE A 98 2.12 -2.72 -4.03
CA PHE A 98 1.28 -3.88 -4.31
C PHE A 98 1.88 -5.15 -3.68
N PRO A 99 1.11 -6.24 -3.52
CA PRO A 99 1.69 -7.55 -3.23
C PRO A 99 2.80 -7.90 -4.22
N ASP A 100 3.86 -8.53 -3.73
CA ASP A 100 4.99 -8.93 -4.59
C ASP A 100 4.49 -9.93 -5.64
N VAL A 101 4.71 -9.65 -6.93
CA VAL A 101 4.30 -10.57 -8.02
C VAL A 101 5.15 -11.85 -8.02
N ILE A 102 6.42 -11.73 -7.62
CA ILE A 102 7.36 -12.83 -7.40
C ILE A 102 7.98 -12.62 -6.02
N LEU A 103 7.76 -13.58 -5.11
CA LEU A 103 8.45 -13.59 -3.83
C LEU A 103 9.94 -13.93 -4.00
N PRO A 104 10.80 -13.48 -3.07
CA PRO A 104 12.16 -14.00 -2.94
C PRO A 104 12.16 -15.54 -2.90
N THR A 105 13.08 -16.16 -3.64
CA THR A 105 13.17 -17.62 -3.78
C THR A 105 13.33 -18.35 -2.43
N THR A 106 13.88 -17.69 -1.42
CA THR A 106 14.00 -18.21 -0.05
C THR A 106 12.66 -18.40 0.66
N LEU A 107 11.60 -17.74 0.20
CA LEU A 107 10.24 -17.84 0.78
C LEU A 107 9.36 -18.88 0.07
N TRP A 108 9.76 -19.37 -1.11
CA TRP A 108 8.96 -20.29 -1.92
C TRP A 108 8.64 -21.58 -1.18
N ALA A 109 9.66 -22.20 -0.55
CA ALA A 109 9.48 -23.41 0.24
C ALA A 109 8.57 -23.20 1.46
N LYS A 110 8.61 -22.00 2.07
CA LYS A 110 7.78 -21.65 3.22
C LYS A 110 6.29 -21.61 2.86
N TYR A 111 5.97 -21.11 1.67
CA TYR A 111 4.59 -21.01 1.18
C TYR A 111 4.17 -22.19 0.29
N GLY A 112 5.08 -23.11 -0.03
CA GLY A 112 4.80 -24.25 -0.90
C GLY A 112 4.51 -23.85 -2.35
N ILE A 113 5.14 -22.78 -2.84
CA ILE A 113 4.91 -22.23 -4.19
C ILE A 113 6.19 -22.25 -5.03
N VAL A 114 6.04 -22.08 -6.33
CA VAL A 114 7.12 -21.81 -7.29
C VAL A 114 6.64 -20.68 -8.19
N GLN A 115 7.38 -19.57 -8.24
CA GLN A 115 7.02 -18.36 -9.01
C GLN A 115 8.13 -18.01 -10.02
N ASP A 116 8.39 -18.93 -10.94
CA ASP A 116 9.41 -18.80 -11.98
C ASP A 116 9.05 -17.81 -13.11
N ARG A 117 7.85 -17.23 -13.06
CA ARG A 117 7.34 -16.18 -13.93
C ARG A 117 6.26 -15.36 -13.21
N GLU A 118 5.77 -14.30 -13.83
CA GLU A 118 4.63 -13.54 -13.32
C GLU A 118 3.32 -14.29 -13.56
N TYR A 119 2.79 -14.89 -12.50
CA TYR A 119 1.55 -15.64 -12.53
C TYR A 119 0.35 -14.71 -12.21
N PRO A 120 -0.78 -14.84 -12.94
CA PRO A 120 -1.92 -13.92 -12.79
C PRO A 120 -2.48 -13.79 -11.37
N GLU A 121 -2.42 -14.86 -10.57
CA GLU A 121 -2.99 -14.90 -9.22
C GLU A 121 -2.24 -14.02 -8.21
N TRP A 122 -0.96 -13.70 -8.48
CA TRP A 122 -0.12 -12.80 -7.67
C TRP A 122 0.21 -11.47 -8.35
N ASP A 123 -0.18 -11.29 -9.61
CA ASP A 123 -0.01 -10.03 -10.33
C ASP A 123 -1.16 -9.07 -10.03
N TYR A 124 -0.94 -8.14 -9.08
CA TYR A 124 -1.94 -7.19 -8.60
C TYR A 124 -1.84 -5.80 -9.26
N GLY A 125 -2.92 -5.04 -9.13
CA GLY A 125 -3.06 -3.69 -9.69
C GLY A 125 -4.16 -3.59 -10.75
N TYR A 126 -4.91 -4.68 -10.99
CA TYR A 126 -5.96 -4.78 -12.02
C TYR A 126 -7.35 -4.38 -11.51
N HIS A 127 -7.40 -3.57 -10.44
CA HIS A 127 -8.66 -3.02 -9.97
C HIS A 127 -9.33 -2.22 -11.11
N PRO A 128 -10.66 -2.30 -11.31
CA PRO A 128 -11.33 -1.60 -12.41
C PRO A 128 -10.97 -0.11 -12.51
N ALA A 129 -10.87 0.59 -11.38
CA ALA A 129 -10.43 1.98 -11.34
C ALA A 129 -9.01 2.21 -11.90
N MET A 130 -8.07 1.30 -11.66
CA MET A 130 -6.70 1.37 -12.22
C MET A 130 -6.73 1.19 -13.74
N ILE A 131 -7.51 0.23 -14.24
CA ILE A 131 -7.64 -0.06 -15.67
C ILE A 131 -8.28 1.13 -16.41
N GLU A 132 -9.36 1.70 -15.87
CA GLU A 132 -10.02 2.86 -16.47
C GLU A 132 -9.13 4.10 -16.44
N LEU A 133 -8.42 4.35 -15.32
CA LEU A 133 -7.48 5.46 -15.22
C LEU A 133 -6.32 5.32 -16.20
N PHE A 134 -5.77 4.11 -16.35
CA PHE A 134 -4.74 3.81 -17.33
C PHE A 134 -5.22 4.02 -18.75
N LYS A 135 -6.40 3.49 -19.10
CA LYS A 135 -7.01 3.64 -20.42
C LYS A 135 -7.25 5.10 -20.77
N SER A 136 -7.70 5.90 -19.81
CA SER A 136 -7.86 7.35 -19.96
C SER A 136 -6.53 8.06 -20.25
N LYS A 137 -5.46 7.66 -19.55
CA LYS A 137 -4.12 8.28 -19.68
C LYS A 137 -3.37 7.86 -20.95
N HIS A 138 -3.50 6.60 -21.37
CA HIS A 138 -2.68 6.00 -22.44
C HIS A 138 -3.46 5.68 -23.73
N GLY A 139 -4.79 5.74 -23.71
CA GLY A 139 -5.64 5.64 -24.89
C GLY A 139 -5.95 4.22 -25.38
N TYR A 140 -5.63 3.18 -24.59
CA TYR A 140 -5.95 1.79 -24.93
C TYR A 140 -6.31 0.96 -23.69
N ASP A 141 -7.04 -0.14 -23.90
CA ASP A 141 -7.41 -1.06 -22.83
C ASP A 141 -6.33 -2.12 -22.64
N LEU A 142 -5.81 -2.26 -21.42
CA LEU A 142 -4.77 -3.24 -21.12
C LEU A 142 -5.25 -4.67 -21.35
N ARG A 143 -6.56 -4.92 -21.21
CA ARG A 143 -7.16 -6.25 -21.37
C ARG A 143 -7.16 -6.75 -22.82
N ASP A 144 -6.89 -5.87 -23.79
CA ASP A 144 -6.78 -6.23 -25.21
C ASP A 144 -5.41 -6.84 -25.55
N LYS A 145 -4.44 -6.82 -24.61
CA LYS A 145 -3.11 -7.42 -24.78
C LYS A 145 -3.10 -8.88 -24.38
N GLU A 146 -2.35 -9.69 -25.13
CA GLU A 146 -2.12 -11.10 -24.81
C GLU A 146 -1.40 -11.26 -23.46
N ASP A 147 -0.38 -10.41 -23.21
CA ASP A 147 0.31 -10.36 -21.93
C ASP A 147 0.40 -8.91 -21.40
N PRO A 148 -0.53 -8.53 -20.51
CA PRO A 148 -0.49 -7.26 -19.80
C PRO A 148 0.77 -7.02 -18.95
N SER A 149 1.42 -8.08 -18.44
CA SER A 149 2.59 -7.93 -17.56
C SER A 149 3.85 -7.47 -18.29
N ALA A 150 3.92 -7.75 -19.60
CA ALA A 150 5.00 -7.28 -20.45
C ALA A 150 4.84 -5.81 -20.90
N ASP A 151 3.75 -5.13 -20.53
CA ASP A 151 3.53 -3.74 -20.93
C ASP A 151 4.29 -2.76 -20.02
N GLU A 152 5.31 -2.11 -20.57
CA GLU A 152 6.16 -1.15 -19.84
C GLU A 152 5.37 0.08 -19.35
N GLN A 153 4.36 0.54 -20.10
CA GLN A 153 3.54 1.69 -19.68
C GLN A 153 2.66 1.29 -18.49
N TRP A 154 2.12 0.07 -18.48
CA TRP A 154 1.36 -0.45 -17.35
C TRP A 154 2.23 -0.63 -16.11
N LEU A 155 3.43 -1.17 -16.27
CA LEU A 155 4.38 -1.31 -15.17
C LEU A 155 4.70 0.05 -14.55
N GLN A 156 5.08 1.03 -15.38
CA GLN A 156 5.39 2.38 -14.91
C GLN A 156 4.16 3.05 -14.29
N PHE A 157 2.97 2.89 -14.88
CA PHE A 157 1.73 3.43 -14.32
C PHE A 157 1.44 2.89 -12.91
N ARG A 158 1.63 1.59 -12.66
CA ARG A 158 1.48 1.02 -11.32
C ARG A 158 2.48 1.63 -10.32
N CYS A 159 3.73 1.82 -10.72
CA CYS A 159 4.74 2.51 -9.91
C CYS A 159 4.37 3.97 -9.62
N ASP A 160 3.87 4.69 -10.63
CA ASP A 160 3.42 6.08 -10.50
C ASP A 160 2.28 6.18 -9.49
N GLN A 161 1.29 5.29 -9.54
CA GLN A 161 0.16 5.31 -8.62
C GLN A 161 0.58 5.12 -7.15
N ILE A 162 1.55 4.23 -6.88
CA ILE A 162 2.12 4.11 -5.53
C ILE A 162 2.89 5.38 -5.16
N THR A 163 3.71 5.91 -6.07
CA THR A 163 4.51 7.11 -5.83
C THR A 163 3.65 8.34 -5.54
N GLU A 164 2.50 8.50 -6.22
CA GLU A 164 1.55 9.57 -5.96
C GLU A 164 0.99 9.51 -4.53
N VAL A 165 0.62 8.31 -4.05
CA VAL A 165 0.14 8.17 -2.66
C VAL A 165 1.27 8.48 -1.67
N ALA A 166 2.52 8.05 -1.93
CA ALA A 166 3.66 8.42 -1.10
C ALA A 166 3.87 9.94 -1.04
N ASN A 167 3.75 10.64 -2.17
CA ASN A 167 3.87 12.09 -2.25
C ASN A 167 2.77 12.80 -1.46
N GLU A 168 1.52 12.35 -1.58
CA GLU A 168 0.40 12.88 -0.79
C GLU A 168 0.64 12.70 0.73
N ILE A 169 1.17 11.55 1.15
CA ILE A 169 1.57 11.32 2.54
C ILE A 169 2.69 12.29 2.94
N ALA A 170 3.71 12.47 2.10
CA ALA A 170 4.83 13.37 2.35
C ALA A 170 4.37 14.81 2.55
N GLU A 171 3.46 15.30 1.70
CA GLU A 171 2.87 16.62 1.82
C GLU A 171 2.17 16.81 3.17
N VAL A 172 1.37 15.83 3.59
CA VAL A 172 0.72 15.86 4.90
C VAL A 172 1.76 15.87 6.01
N VAL A 173 2.74 14.96 6.01
CA VAL A 173 3.77 14.86 7.06
C VAL A 173 4.58 16.15 7.18
N HIS A 174 5.01 16.72 6.05
CA HIS A 174 5.78 17.97 6.01
C HIS A 174 4.94 19.18 6.43
N SER A 175 3.63 19.19 6.19
CA SER A 175 2.74 20.26 6.66
C SER A 175 2.67 20.37 8.19
N TYR A 176 2.97 19.28 8.90
CA TYR A 176 3.13 19.25 10.37
C TYR A 176 4.57 19.44 10.84
N HIS A 177 5.49 19.84 9.94
CA HIS A 177 6.92 19.99 10.19
C HIS A 177 7.59 18.71 10.74
N LYS A 178 7.11 17.55 10.30
CA LYS A 178 7.67 16.24 10.65
C LYS A 178 8.44 15.65 9.48
N VAL A 179 9.29 14.65 9.76
CA VAL A 179 10.07 13.95 8.74
C VAL A 179 9.31 12.73 8.24
N MET A 180 9.28 12.54 6.92
CA MET A 180 8.86 11.27 6.32
C MET A 180 10.08 10.39 6.02
N ALA A 181 9.98 9.13 6.41
CA ALA A 181 10.92 8.08 6.10
C ALA A 181 10.17 6.86 5.53
N ALA A 182 10.91 5.89 5.01
CA ALA A 182 10.38 4.58 4.65
C ALA A 182 11.15 3.51 5.42
N SER A 183 10.45 2.44 5.81
CA SER A 183 11.12 1.26 6.37
C SER A 183 12.02 0.63 5.30
N PRO A 184 13.25 0.20 5.65
CA PRO A 184 14.13 -0.54 4.75
C PRO A 184 13.56 -1.92 4.37
#